data_AF-A0A0M4EZF6-F1
#
_entry.id   AF-A0A0M4EZF6-F1
#
_cell.length_a   1.000
_cell.length_b   1.000
_cell.length_c   1.000
_cell.angle_alpha   90.00
_cell.angle_beta   90.00
_cell.angle_gamma   90.00
#
_symmetry.space_group_name_H-M   'P 1'
#
loop_
_entity.id
_entity.type
_entity.pdbx_description
1 polymer ?
#
loop_
_entity_poly.entity_id
_entity_poly.type
_entity_poly.pdbx_seq_one_letter_code
_entity_poly.pdbx_strand_id
1 'polypeptide(L)'
;ISMLTVMLLTWQLVVGIEMQTDVVYLTEGNNKDITGNSYGNNMLRIFCYVSKASTLLSLFETNEFRLLIESEDFQQYDGYSPDQVRRHYGEKRSLLSLMFYLRNRKVIQLSPFETRCIGIVSRQPYNVSLQHMAFDRWRLLQLSLGLLIIWNAAQLARKSAFYYLLCMLLGICAGIVLLSWYIKRLLPKHSLVIGALLGSWSLGLYILRQLANNYSIILQSYRNYLLGYVLLTGSISLLLCYRFGTPKHPRTQQIIGWLLQALGCLIVYLSSWHTHACIIIMVLSILAYYFTDSLLWWSKLFYRCKFTRPRRLLTKRECFEQMVTETSQALVKLREHVNSPDCKGWHLMTTLRNPSRFAGFATGDPHLYDEEIEDYSRAIDQ
;
A
#
# COMPACT_ATOMS: atom_id res chain seq x y z
N ILE A 1 17.78 20.77 -72.84
CA ILE A 1 16.95 20.43 -71.65
C ILE A 1 17.89 20.47 -70.45
N SER A 2 17.79 21.54 -69.67
CA SER A 2 18.80 22.00 -68.71
C SER A 2 18.93 21.05 -67.51
N MET A 3 20.14 20.86 -66.98
CA MET A 3 20.43 20.13 -65.73
C MET A 3 19.55 20.53 -64.54
N LEU A 4 19.01 21.77 -64.55
CA LEU A 4 18.00 22.23 -63.59
C LEU A 4 16.68 21.46 -63.66
N THR A 5 16.24 21.07 -64.86
CA THR A 5 14.99 20.29 -65.04
C THR A 5 15.14 18.85 -64.56
N VAL A 6 16.32 18.25 -64.73
CA VAL A 6 16.64 16.92 -64.19
C VAL A 6 16.76 16.98 -62.67
N MET A 7 17.39 18.01 -62.11
CA MET A 7 17.44 18.19 -60.65
C MET A 7 16.06 18.44 -60.03
N LEU A 8 15.20 19.25 -60.64
CA LEU A 8 13.82 19.48 -60.18
C LEU A 8 12.96 18.21 -60.26
N LEU A 9 13.10 17.41 -61.32
CA LEU A 9 12.41 16.12 -61.44
C LEU A 9 12.93 15.10 -60.42
N THR A 10 14.24 15.05 -60.15
CA THR A 10 14.79 14.19 -59.10
C THR A 10 14.42 14.66 -57.69
N TRP A 11 14.30 15.97 -57.47
CA TRP A 11 13.84 16.53 -56.19
C TRP A 11 12.36 16.23 -55.96
N GLN A 12 11.52 16.33 -57.00
CA GLN A 12 10.11 15.93 -56.93
C GLN A 12 9.94 14.41 -56.74
N LEU A 13 10.81 13.57 -57.31
CA LEU A 13 10.80 12.12 -57.10
C LEU A 13 11.28 11.71 -55.70
N VAL A 14 12.21 12.44 -55.09
CA VAL A 14 12.71 12.18 -53.71
C VAL A 14 11.72 12.70 -52.65
N VAL A 15 10.97 13.75 -52.95
CA VAL A 15 9.92 14.29 -52.06
C VAL A 15 8.62 13.47 -52.13
N GLY A 16 8.47 12.58 -53.12
CA GLY A 16 7.24 11.83 -53.41
C GLY A 16 7.08 10.46 -52.73
N ILE A 17 7.98 10.01 -51.85
CA ILE A 17 7.69 8.82 -51.02
C ILE A 17 6.98 9.29 -49.75
N GLU A 18 5.72 9.70 -49.88
CA GLU A 18 4.81 9.71 -48.75
C GLU A 18 4.67 8.25 -48.29
N MET A 19 5.41 7.89 -47.24
CA MET A 19 5.19 6.63 -46.54
C MET A 19 3.74 6.63 -46.06
N GLN A 20 2.93 5.79 -46.70
CA GLN A 20 1.53 5.62 -46.37
C GLN A 20 1.44 5.08 -44.94
N THR A 21 1.12 5.97 -43.99
CA THR A 21 0.93 5.64 -42.58
C THR A 21 -0.56 5.55 -42.31
N ASP A 22 -1.02 4.38 -41.90
CA ASP A 22 -2.41 4.19 -41.51
C ASP A 22 -2.55 4.44 -40.00
N VAL A 23 -3.38 5.41 -39.64
CA VAL A 23 -3.66 5.78 -38.25
C VAL A 23 -5.02 5.22 -37.89
N VAL A 24 -5.03 4.32 -36.91
CA VAL A 24 -6.21 3.59 -36.51
C VAL A 24 -6.56 3.93 -35.07
N TYR A 25 -7.74 4.52 -34.88
CA TYR A 25 -8.27 4.77 -33.55
C TYR A 25 -8.94 3.49 -33.00
N LEU A 26 -8.50 3.05 -31.82
CA LEU A 26 -9.05 1.90 -31.12
C LEU A 26 -10.07 2.39 -30.08
N THR A 27 -11.26 1.81 -30.15
CA THR A 27 -12.30 1.95 -29.12
C THR A 27 -12.33 0.69 -28.25
N GLU A 28 -12.89 0.83 -27.05
CA GLU A 28 -12.95 -0.24 -26.05
C GLU A 28 -13.59 -1.53 -26.62
N GLY A 29 -12.94 -2.68 -26.45
CA GLY A 29 -13.47 -3.99 -26.85
C GLY A 29 -13.37 -4.32 -28.34
N ASN A 30 -12.89 -3.40 -29.18
CA ASN A 30 -12.70 -3.67 -30.60
C ASN A 30 -11.36 -4.37 -30.86
N ASN A 31 -11.44 -5.52 -31.51
CA ASN A 31 -10.28 -6.24 -32.01
C ASN A 31 -10.14 -5.93 -33.50
N LYS A 32 -8.95 -5.51 -33.93
CA LYS A 32 -8.63 -5.34 -35.34
C LYS A 32 -7.61 -6.40 -35.73
N ASP A 33 -8.09 -7.35 -36.52
CA ASP A 33 -7.23 -8.35 -37.12
C ASP A 33 -6.57 -7.78 -38.37
N ILE A 34 -5.25 -7.91 -38.43
CA ILE A 34 -4.45 -7.49 -39.57
C ILE A 34 -3.91 -8.76 -40.21
N THR A 35 -4.63 -9.22 -41.23
CA THR A 35 -4.12 -10.17 -42.19
C THR A 35 -2.91 -9.55 -42.90
N GLY A 36 -1.85 -10.34 -43.10
CA GLY A 36 -0.50 -9.88 -43.44
C GLY A 36 -0.40 -8.79 -44.53
N ASN A 37 0.73 -8.07 -44.52
CA ASN A 37 0.95 -6.83 -45.26
C ASN A 37 0.50 -6.85 -46.75
N SER A 38 -0.67 -6.27 -47.08
CA SER A 38 -1.03 -5.92 -48.47
C SER A 38 -0.12 -4.86 -49.10
N TYR A 39 0.65 -4.10 -48.29
CA TYR A 39 1.37 -2.90 -48.72
C TYR A 39 2.90 -2.97 -48.51
N GLY A 40 3.48 -4.17 -48.36
CA GLY A 40 4.94 -4.38 -48.31
C GLY A 40 5.57 -4.51 -46.91
N ASN A 41 6.86 -4.82 -46.86
CA ASN A 41 7.55 -5.40 -45.69
C ASN A 41 7.82 -4.45 -44.50
N ASN A 42 7.61 -3.13 -44.61
CA ASN A 42 7.99 -2.13 -43.60
C ASN A 42 6.95 -0.98 -43.46
N MET A 43 5.65 -1.29 -43.37
CA MET A 43 4.63 -0.26 -43.13
C MET A 43 4.49 0.03 -41.62
N LEU A 44 4.64 1.29 -41.22
CA LEU A 44 4.31 1.76 -39.86
C LEU A 44 2.80 1.93 -39.74
N ARG A 45 2.18 1.16 -38.85
CA ARG A 45 0.77 1.35 -38.47
C ARG A 45 0.69 1.92 -37.06
N ILE A 46 -0.12 2.95 -36.88
CA ILE A 46 -0.22 3.67 -35.61
C ILE A 46 -1.61 3.41 -35.03
N PHE A 47 -1.65 2.84 -33.82
CA PHE A 47 -2.86 2.60 -33.06
C PHE A 47 -2.99 3.66 -31.97
N CYS A 48 -4.04 4.47 -32.02
CA CYS A 48 -4.27 5.53 -31.05
C CYS A 48 -5.49 5.23 -30.18
N TYR A 49 -5.33 5.41 -28.87
CA TYR A 49 -6.40 5.42 -27.89
C TYR A 49 -6.72 6.87 -27.50
N VAL A 50 -8.01 7.19 -27.46
CA VAL A 50 -8.52 8.51 -27.07
C VAL A 50 -8.87 8.51 -25.59
N SER A 51 -8.46 9.56 -24.88
CA SER A 51 -8.68 9.72 -23.44
C SER A 51 -10.16 9.72 -23.05
N LYS A 52 -10.47 9.10 -21.91
CA LYS A 52 -11.76 9.15 -21.23
C LYS A 52 -11.71 10.12 -20.05
N ALA A 53 -12.81 10.82 -19.78
CA ALA A 53 -12.91 11.72 -18.63
C ALA A 53 -12.78 10.95 -17.30
N SER A 54 -12.01 11.52 -16.37
CA SER A 54 -11.78 10.96 -15.04
C SER A 54 -13.03 11.07 -14.15
N THR A 55 -13.47 9.97 -13.54
CA THR A 55 -14.49 9.97 -12.48
C THR A 55 -13.93 9.32 -11.20
N LEU A 56 -14.53 9.56 -10.03
CA LEU A 56 -13.99 8.99 -8.76
C LEU A 56 -14.04 7.45 -8.73
N LEU A 57 -14.99 6.85 -9.44
CA LEU A 57 -15.13 5.40 -9.57
C LEU A 57 -14.11 4.80 -10.54
N SER A 58 -13.49 5.60 -11.41
CA SER A 58 -12.46 5.13 -12.35
C SER A 58 -11.07 4.96 -11.72
N LEU A 59 -10.95 5.01 -10.38
CA LEU A 59 -9.67 4.98 -9.69
C LEU A 59 -8.84 3.73 -9.99
N PHE A 60 -9.51 2.60 -10.22
CA PHE A 60 -8.88 1.31 -10.51
C PHE A 60 -9.07 0.86 -11.96
N GLU A 61 -9.51 1.77 -12.84
CA GLU A 61 -9.63 1.48 -14.28
C GLU A 61 -8.23 1.37 -14.89
N THR A 62 -8.04 0.36 -15.75
CA THR A 62 -6.82 0.19 -16.53
C THR A 62 -7.18 -0.27 -17.94
N ASN A 63 -6.53 0.30 -18.94
CA ASN A 63 -6.63 -0.19 -20.30
C ASN A 63 -5.45 -1.09 -20.61
N GLU A 64 -5.71 -2.24 -21.21
CA GLU A 64 -4.70 -3.18 -21.64
C GLU A 64 -4.68 -3.23 -23.17
N PHE A 65 -3.57 -2.82 -23.76
CA PHE A 65 -3.30 -3.06 -25.17
C PHE A 65 -2.59 -4.38 -25.31
N ARG A 66 -3.24 -5.31 -26.01
CA ARG A 66 -2.75 -6.66 -26.22
C ARG A 66 -2.50 -6.87 -27.71
N LEU A 67 -1.23 -7.14 -28.02
CA LEU A 67 -0.72 -7.51 -29.32
C LEU A 67 -0.55 -9.03 -29.38
N LEU A 68 -1.38 -9.66 -30.20
CA LEU A 68 -1.32 -11.09 -30.49
C LEU A 68 -0.50 -11.27 -31.76
N ILE A 69 0.77 -11.63 -31.58
CA ILE A 69 1.73 -11.91 -32.65
C ILE A 69 2.51 -13.18 -32.32
N GLU A 70 2.69 -14.03 -33.34
CA GLU A 70 3.39 -15.31 -33.21
C GLU A 70 4.90 -15.11 -33.03
N SER A 71 5.55 -14.24 -33.82
CA SER A 71 6.97 -13.92 -33.66
C SER A 71 7.27 -12.76 -32.72
N GLU A 72 8.51 -12.73 -32.22
CA GLU A 72 9.04 -11.63 -31.41
C GLU A 72 9.72 -10.53 -32.24
N ASP A 73 9.76 -10.70 -33.57
CA ASP A 73 10.46 -9.83 -34.53
C ASP A 73 9.61 -8.63 -34.96
N PHE A 74 9.12 -7.86 -33.98
CA PHE A 74 8.39 -6.62 -34.23
C PHE A 74 9.08 -5.42 -33.60
N GLN A 75 8.80 -4.23 -34.12
CA GLN A 75 9.29 -2.98 -33.57
C GLN A 75 8.11 -2.13 -33.12
N GLN A 76 8.16 -1.71 -31.85
CA GLN A 76 7.15 -0.89 -31.22
C GLN A 76 7.68 0.52 -30.91
N TYR A 77 6.84 1.53 -31.12
CA TYR A 77 7.12 2.93 -30.81
C TYR A 77 5.95 3.52 -30.03
N ASP A 78 6.21 4.00 -28.82
CA ASP A 78 5.19 4.65 -27.99
C ASP A 78 5.24 6.17 -28.18
N GLY A 79 4.08 6.83 -28.17
CA GLY A 79 3.97 8.29 -28.19
C GLY A 79 2.61 8.77 -27.69
N TYR A 80 2.49 10.06 -27.43
CA TYR A 80 1.23 10.71 -27.03
C TYR A 80 0.38 11.15 -28.23
N SER A 81 1.03 11.36 -29.38
CA SER A 81 0.38 11.73 -30.64
C SER A 81 0.92 10.90 -31.79
N PRO A 82 0.16 10.76 -32.91
CA PRO A 82 0.64 10.05 -34.09
C PRO A 82 1.91 10.70 -34.68
N ASP A 83 2.05 12.02 -34.60
CA ASP A 83 3.23 12.73 -35.11
C ASP A 83 4.47 12.47 -34.26
N GLN A 84 4.31 12.31 -32.95
CA GLN A 84 5.43 11.93 -32.08
C GLN A 84 5.92 10.51 -32.40
N VAL A 85 4.98 9.58 -32.64
CA VAL A 85 5.32 8.22 -33.08
C VAL A 85 6.06 8.25 -34.42
N ARG A 86 5.63 9.10 -35.37
CA ARG A 86 6.34 9.30 -36.66
C ARG A 86 7.75 9.83 -36.47
N ARG A 87 7.96 10.79 -35.57
CA ARG A 87 9.31 11.30 -35.25
C ARG A 87 10.20 10.20 -34.67
N HIS A 88 9.68 9.43 -33.71
CA HIS A 88 10.42 8.31 -33.11
C HIS A 88 10.72 7.19 -34.12
N TYR A 89 9.87 7.01 -35.12
CA TYR A 89 10.15 6.13 -36.25
C TYR A 89 11.26 6.69 -37.17
N GLY A 90 11.25 7.99 -37.45
CA GLY A 90 12.23 8.66 -38.33
C GLY A 90 13.64 8.82 -37.72
N GLU A 91 13.76 9.00 -36.41
CA GLU A 91 15.04 9.18 -35.69
C GLU A 91 15.93 7.91 -35.63
N LYS A 92 15.50 6.81 -36.25
CA LYS A 92 16.04 5.47 -36.04
C LYS A 92 17.34 5.17 -36.82
N ARG A 93 18.42 5.93 -36.55
CA ARG A 93 19.70 5.71 -37.24
C ARG A 93 21.01 5.51 -36.46
N SER A 94 21.10 5.50 -35.12
CA SER A 94 22.44 5.19 -34.55
C SER A 94 22.60 4.47 -33.21
N LEU A 95 22.00 4.84 -32.07
CA LEU A 95 22.53 4.31 -30.79
C LEU A 95 21.52 3.87 -29.73
N LEU A 96 20.21 3.95 -30.00
CA LEU A 96 19.16 3.58 -29.02
C LEU A 96 18.36 2.31 -29.38
N SER A 97 18.74 1.57 -30.43
CA SER A 97 18.00 0.38 -30.86
C SER A 97 18.02 -0.75 -29.81
N LEU A 98 19.09 -0.86 -29.02
CA LEU A 98 19.21 -1.88 -27.97
C LEU A 98 18.22 -1.65 -26.83
N MET A 99 17.97 -0.39 -26.43
CA MET A 99 16.95 -0.07 -25.41
C MET A 99 15.52 -0.30 -25.91
N PHE A 100 15.27 -0.07 -27.21
CA PHE A 100 13.95 -0.26 -27.82
C PHE A 100 13.62 -1.74 -28.04
N TYR A 101 14.57 -2.59 -28.47
CA TYR A 101 14.35 -4.04 -28.58
C TYR A 101 14.03 -4.67 -27.21
N LEU A 102 14.61 -4.11 -26.14
CA LEU A 102 14.32 -4.49 -24.77
C LEU A 102 12.92 -4.03 -24.29
N ARG A 103 12.18 -3.20 -25.04
CA ARG A 103 10.86 -2.66 -24.66
C ARG A 103 9.68 -3.30 -25.40
N ASN A 104 9.92 -4.28 -26.26
CA ASN A 104 8.82 -5.01 -26.90
C ASN A 104 8.01 -5.76 -25.85
N ARG A 105 6.73 -5.41 -25.72
CA ARG A 105 5.79 -6.07 -24.79
C ARG A 105 4.54 -6.45 -25.55
N LYS A 106 4.14 -7.71 -25.47
CA LYS A 106 2.87 -8.19 -26.05
C LYS A 106 1.65 -7.62 -25.33
N VAL A 107 1.83 -7.24 -24.05
CA VAL A 107 0.79 -6.66 -23.20
C VAL A 107 1.31 -5.36 -22.59
N ILE A 108 0.60 -4.27 -22.82
CA ILE A 108 0.96 -2.94 -22.35
C ILE A 108 -0.23 -2.36 -21.60
N GLN A 109 0.01 -2.02 -20.33
CA GLN A 109 -0.97 -1.27 -19.53
C GLN A 109 -0.87 0.21 -19.89
N LEU A 110 -2.00 0.78 -20.26
CA LEU A 110 -2.20 2.17 -20.64
C LEU A 110 -3.06 2.87 -19.60
N SER A 111 -2.77 4.15 -19.37
CA SER A 111 -3.65 5.03 -18.61
C SER A 111 -4.94 5.29 -19.41
N PRO A 112 -6.13 5.12 -18.82
CA PRO A 112 -7.39 5.47 -19.48
C PRO A 112 -7.61 6.98 -19.63
N PHE A 113 -6.87 7.80 -18.86
CA PHE A 113 -7.06 9.26 -18.79
C PHE A 113 -6.17 10.05 -19.74
N GLU A 114 -5.22 9.41 -20.40
CA GLU A 114 -4.29 10.08 -21.33
C GLU A 114 -4.39 9.46 -22.71
N THR A 115 -4.34 10.30 -23.74
CA THR A 115 -4.23 9.83 -25.12
C THR A 115 -2.88 9.20 -25.35
N ARG A 116 -2.86 7.98 -25.90
CA ARG A 116 -1.64 7.22 -26.17
C ARG A 116 -1.74 6.62 -27.56
N CYS A 117 -0.65 6.71 -28.32
CA CYS A 117 -0.50 6.13 -29.64
C CYS A 117 0.68 5.17 -29.66
N ILE A 118 0.49 4.00 -30.28
CA ILE A 118 1.49 2.95 -30.40
C ILE A 118 1.69 2.65 -31.88
N GLY A 119 2.91 2.90 -32.38
CA GLY A 119 3.35 2.51 -33.70
C GLY A 119 3.88 1.08 -33.70
N ILE A 120 3.41 0.25 -34.61
CA ILE A 120 3.86 -1.13 -34.78
C ILE A 120 4.38 -1.31 -36.21
N VAL A 121 5.57 -1.89 -36.32
CA VAL A 121 6.15 -2.36 -37.57
C VAL A 121 6.40 -3.85 -37.42
N SER A 122 5.71 -4.64 -38.23
CA SER A 122 5.83 -6.10 -38.25
C SER A 122 5.71 -6.62 -39.68
N ARG A 123 6.37 -7.76 -39.94
CA ARG A 123 6.26 -8.51 -41.21
C ARG A 123 5.16 -9.57 -41.17
N GLN A 124 4.82 -10.05 -39.97
CA GLN A 124 3.84 -11.11 -39.77
C GLN A 124 2.44 -10.54 -39.54
N PRO A 125 1.38 -11.31 -39.82
CA PRO A 125 0.03 -10.97 -39.38
C PRO A 125 0.00 -10.85 -37.85
N TYR A 126 -0.78 -9.90 -37.35
CA TYR A 126 -0.96 -9.69 -35.92
C TYR A 126 -2.36 -9.17 -35.63
N ASN A 127 -2.89 -9.50 -34.47
CA ASN A 127 -4.18 -9.00 -34.01
C ASN A 127 -3.97 -8.03 -32.85
N VAL A 128 -4.61 -6.87 -32.94
CA VAL A 128 -4.55 -5.83 -31.92
C VAL A 128 -5.90 -5.73 -31.23
N SER A 129 -5.88 -5.84 -29.90
CA SER A 129 -7.05 -5.69 -29.06
C SER A 129 -6.80 -4.66 -27.97
N LEU A 130 -7.78 -3.79 -27.72
CA LEU A 130 -7.80 -2.88 -26.59
C LEU A 130 -8.85 -3.36 -25.59
N GLN A 131 -8.40 -3.96 -24.50
CA GLN A 131 -9.27 -4.45 -23.43
C GLN A 131 -9.38 -3.39 -22.33
N HIS A 132 -10.61 -3.01 -21.99
CA HIS A 132 -10.91 -2.13 -20.87
C HIS A 132 -11.18 -2.97 -19.62
N MET A 133 -10.38 -2.80 -18.58
CA MET A 133 -10.58 -3.45 -17.29
C MET A 133 -11.11 -2.41 -16.29
N ALA A 134 -12.40 -2.49 -15.99
CA ALA A 134 -13.06 -1.56 -15.07
C ALA A 134 -12.49 -1.62 -13.64
N PHE A 135 -11.99 -2.80 -13.23
CA PHE A 135 -11.49 -3.02 -11.88
C PHE A 135 -10.25 -3.91 -11.87
N ASP A 136 -9.07 -3.28 -11.74
CA ASP A 136 -7.80 -4.00 -11.60
C ASP A 136 -7.53 -4.38 -10.14
N ARG A 137 -7.66 -5.68 -9.83
CA ARG A 137 -7.42 -6.23 -8.48
C ARG A 137 -5.96 -6.05 -8.04
N TRP A 138 -5.01 -6.03 -8.96
CA TRP A 138 -3.59 -5.92 -8.64
C TRP A 138 -3.25 -4.53 -8.11
N ARG A 139 -3.87 -3.51 -8.71
CA ARG A 139 -3.77 -2.11 -8.26
C ARG A 139 -4.40 -1.90 -6.90
N LEU A 140 -5.56 -2.52 -6.66
CA LEU A 140 -6.17 -2.50 -5.33
C LEU A 140 -5.27 -3.15 -4.28
N LEU A 141 -4.67 -4.32 -4.59
CA LEU A 141 -3.74 -4.98 -3.69
C LEU A 141 -2.53 -4.08 -3.39
N GLN A 142 -1.95 -3.43 -4.41
CA GLN A 142 -0.85 -2.47 -4.21
C GLN A 142 -1.26 -1.28 -3.33
N LEU A 143 -2.42 -0.69 -3.58
CA LEU A 143 -2.95 0.41 -2.75
C LEU A 143 -3.13 -0.05 -1.30
N SER A 144 -3.77 -1.20 -1.09
CA SER A 144 -4.00 -1.74 0.24
C SER A 144 -2.68 -2.04 0.98
N LEU A 145 -1.70 -2.61 0.28
CA LEU A 145 -0.37 -2.88 0.82
C LEU A 145 0.35 -1.58 1.21
N GLY A 146 0.33 -0.56 0.34
CA GLY A 146 0.92 0.74 0.63
C GLY A 146 0.31 1.41 1.86
N LEU A 147 -1.03 1.39 1.99
CA LEU A 147 -1.75 1.92 3.14
C LEU A 147 -1.41 1.16 4.44
N LEU A 148 -1.39 -0.18 4.38
CA LEU A 148 -1.02 -1.01 5.52
C LEU A 148 0.41 -0.72 6.01
N ILE A 149 1.34 -0.50 5.09
CA ILE A 149 2.72 -0.12 5.40
C ILE A 149 2.77 1.24 6.11
N ILE A 150 2.06 2.25 5.59
CA ILE A 150 2.02 3.60 6.19
C ILE A 150 1.49 3.54 7.63
N TRP A 151 0.36 2.86 7.86
CA TRP A 151 -0.26 2.75 9.18
C TRP A 151 0.60 1.97 10.19
N ASN A 152 1.21 0.88 9.74
CA ASN A 152 1.99 0.00 10.62
C ASN A 152 3.47 0.40 10.68
N ALA A 153 3.90 1.49 10.04
CA ALA A 153 5.32 1.79 9.87
C ALA A 153 6.09 1.88 11.20
N ALA A 154 5.56 2.60 12.18
CA ALA A 154 6.19 2.71 13.50
C ALA A 154 6.16 1.40 14.30
N GLN A 155 5.12 0.58 14.13
CA GLN A 155 5.04 -0.72 14.80
C GLN A 155 6.05 -1.69 14.20
N LEU A 156 6.15 -1.73 12.86
CA LEU A 156 7.05 -2.61 12.13
C LEU A 156 8.51 -2.26 12.41
N ALA A 157 8.86 -0.97 12.47
CA ALA A 157 10.21 -0.51 12.80
C ALA A 157 10.66 -0.82 14.23
N ARG A 158 9.74 -1.11 15.16
CA ARG A 158 10.06 -1.51 16.55
C ARG A 158 10.23 -3.02 16.71
N LYS A 159 9.66 -3.83 15.81
CA LYS A 159 9.72 -5.29 15.91
C LYS A 159 11.07 -5.80 15.41
N SER A 160 11.78 -6.57 16.23
CA SER A 160 13.06 -7.19 15.84
C SER A 160 12.92 -8.14 14.64
N ALA A 161 11.79 -8.85 14.54
CA ALA A 161 11.48 -9.74 13.43
C ALA A 161 11.57 -9.06 12.04
N PHE A 162 11.18 -7.79 11.94
CA PHE A 162 11.23 -7.04 10.69
C PHE A 162 12.66 -6.91 10.16
N TYR A 163 13.62 -6.62 11.05
CA TYR A 163 15.03 -6.50 10.68
C TYR A 163 15.64 -7.82 10.23
N TYR A 164 15.28 -8.93 10.87
CA TYR A 164 15.73 -10.26 10.44
C TYR A 164 15.19 -10.60 9.05
N LEU A 165 13.91 -10.32 8.77
CA LEU A 165 13.31 -10.54 7.44
C LEU A 165 13.94 -9.64 6.37
N LEU A 166 14.16 -8.36 6.67
CA LEU A 166 14.80 -7.44 5.73
C LEU A 166 16.23 -7.89 5.42
N CYS A 167 16.98 -8.32 6.43
CA CYS A 167 18.33 -8.85 6.26
C CYS A 167 18.35 -10.15 5.43
N MET A 168 17.40 -11.06 5.68
CA MET A 168 17.21 -12.27 4.87
C MET A 168 16.98 -11.93 3.40
N LEU A 169 16.06 -11.00 3.11
CA LEU A 169 15.76 -10.58 1.74
C LEU A 169 16.97 -9.95 1.05
N LEU A 170 17.65 -9.03 1.72
CA LEU A 170 18.87 -8.40 1.19
C LEU A 170 19.99 -9.42 0.96
N GLY A 171 20.14 -10.38 1.86
CA GLY A 171 21.10 -11.47 1.73
C GLY A 171 20.82 -12.41 0.57
N ILE A 172 19.56 -12.78 0.35
CA ILE A 172 19.14 -13.59 -0.81
C ILE A 172 19.43 -12.82 -2.11
N CYS A 173 19.12 -11.53 -2.18
CA CYS A 173 19.41 -10.71 -3.36
C CYS A 173 20.93 -10.57 -3.60
N ALA A 174 21.70 -10.27 -2.56
CA ALA A 174 23.16 -10.15 -2.64
C ALA A 174 23.81 -11.47 -3.06
N GLY A 175 23.30 -12.61 -2.58
CA GLY A 175 23.78 -13.92 -2.98
C GLY A 175 23.61 -14.20 -4.48
N ILE A 176 22.53 -13.70 -5.13
CA ILE A 176 22.31 -13.89 -6.57
C ILE A 176 23.36 -13.11 -7.35
N VAL A 177 23.65 -11.88 -6.92
CA VAL A 177 24.70 -11.05 -7.51
C VAL A 177 26.07 -11.71 -7.34
N LEU A 178 26.38 -12.21 -6.14
CA LEU A 178 27.65 -12.91 -5.87
C LEU A 178 27.78 -14.20 -6.68
N LEU A 179 26.72 -15.00 -6.78
CA LEU A 179 26.71 -16.22 -7.59
C LEU A 179 26.96 -15.90 -9.07
N SER A 180 26.32 -14.85 -9.59
CA SER A 180 26.53 -14.39 -10.96
C SER A 180 27.96 -13.92 -11.22
N TRP A 181 28.57 -13.24 -10.23
CA TRP A 181 29.96 -12.81 -10.28
C TRP A 181 30.93 -14.00 -10.23
N TYR A 182 30.63 -15.01 -9.41
CA TYR A 182 31.43 -16.22 -9.28
C TYR A 182 31.41 -17.08 -10.56
N ILE A 183 30.23 -17.26 -11.18
CA ILE A 183 30.10 -17.97 -12.47
C ILE A 183 30.91 -17.28 -13.56
N LYS A 184 30.90 -15.93 -13.60
CA LYS A 184 31.75 -15.16 -14.51
C LYS A 184 33.24 -15.42 -14.29
N ARG A 185 33.68 -15.49 -13.03
CA ARG A 185 35.08 -15.75 -12.68
C ARG A 185 35.56 -17.15 -13.08
N LEU A 186 34.64 -18.13 -13.12
CA LEU A 186 34.92 -19.50 -13.53
C LEU A 186 35.02 -19.69 -15.04
N LEU A 187 34.54 -18.75 -15.86
CA LEU A 187 34.62 -18.82 -17.32
C LEU A 187 35.96 -18.22 -17.80
N PRO A 188 36.93 -19.04 -18.25
CA PRO A 188 38.21 -18.54 -18.72
C PRO A 188 38.08 -18.21 -20.20
N LYS A 189 38.02 -16.93 -20.59
CA LYS A 189 38.28 -16.49 -21.98
C LYS A 189 38.62 -14.99 -22.05
N HIS A 190 39.84 -14.73 -22.51
CA HIS A 190 40.66 -13.52 -22.38
C HIS A 190 40.19 -12.26 -23.15
N SER A 191 38.95 -12.22 -23.67
CA SER A 191 38.45 -11.10 -24.51
C SER A 191 37.23 -10.37 -23.92
N LEU A 192 36.56 -10.92 -22.91
CA LEU A 192 35.34 -10.33 -22.33
C LEU A 192 35.58 -9.47 -21.09
N VAL A 193 36.83 -9.36 -20.62
CA VAL A 193 37.16 -8.77 -19.31
C VAL A 193 36.97 -7.24 -19.28
N ILE A 194 37.24 -6.54 -20.39
CA ILE A 194 37.08 -5.08 -20.47
C ILE A 194 35.61 -4.67 -20.75
N GLY A 195 34.86 -5.48 -21.49
CA GLY A 195 33.41 -5.27 -21.70
C GLY A 195 32.53 -5.67 -20.50
N ALA A 196 33.02 -6.56 -19.65
CA ALA A 196 32.27 -7.07 -18.50
C ALA A 196 32.37 -6.20 -17.23
N LEU A 197 33.36 -5.31 -17.13
CA LEU A 197 33.45 -4.32 -16.03
C LEU A 197 32.33 -3.27 -16.12
N LEU A 198 31.94 -2.86 -17.33
CA LEU A 198 30.69 -2.13 -17.61
C LEU A 198 29.45 -3.05 -17.56
N GLY A 199 29.64 -4.36 -17.72
CA GLY A 199 28.60 -5.38 -17.79
C GLY A 199 28.16 -6.01 -16.46
N SER A 200 28.60 -5.53 -15.30
CA SER A 200 28.10 -6.02 -14.01
C SER A 200 26.64 -5.60 -13.76
N TRP A 201 26.34 -4.32 -14.00
CA TRP A 201 24.97 -3.81 -13.95
C TRP A 201 24.11 -4.40 -15.10
N SER A 202 24.66 -4.48 -16.31
CA SER A 202 23.95 -5.03 -17.48
C SER A 202 23.63 -6.52 -17.32
N LEU A 203 24.53 -7.31 -16.72
CA LEU A 203 24.25 -8.71 -16.41
C LEU A 203 23.20 -8.83 -15.29
N GLY A 204 23.29 -8.00 -14.25
CA GLY A 204 22.28 -7.95 -13.20
C GLY A 204 20.89 -7.63 -13.76
N LEU A 205 20.79 -6.63 -14.63
CA LEU A 205 19.56 -6.30 -15.35
C LEU A 205 19.09 -7.41 -16.29
N TYR A 206 20.01 -8.10 -16.98
CA TYR A 206 19.67 -9.23 -17.84
C TYR A 206 19.09 -10.39 -17.03
N ILE A 207 19.73 -10.77 -15.92
CA ILE A 207 19.23 -11.83 -15.02
C ILE A 207 17.90 -11.41 -14.41
N LEU A 208 17.76 -10.17 -13.97
CA LEU A 208 16.50 -9.64 -13.42
C LEU A 208 15.38 -9.67 -14.46
N ARG A 209 15.68 -9.30 -15.71
CA ARG A 209 14.74 -9.40 -16.84
C ARG A 209 14.36 -10.85 -17.12
N GLN A 210 15.32 -11.76 -17.11
CA GLN A 210 15.07 -13.17 -17.36
C GLN A 210 14.21 -13.79 -16.26
N LEU A 211 14.48 -13.42 -15.00
CA LEU A 211 13.65 -13.78 -13.85
C LEU A 211 12.23 -13.20 -14.02
N ALA A 212 12.10 -11.92 -14.35
CA ALA A 212 10.78 -11.28 -14.49
C ALA A 212 9.94 -11.88 -15.63
N ASN A 213 10.55 -12.19 -16.77
CA ASN A 213 9.83 -12.71 -17.94
C ASN A 213 9.49 -14.20 -17.82
N ASN A 214 10.31 -14.98 -17.12
CA ASN A 214 10.19 -16.45 -17.08
C ASN A 214 10.07 -17.02 -15.67
N TYR A 215 9.62 -16.23 -14.68
CA TYR A 215 9.59 -16.65 -13.28
C TYR A 215 8.83 -17.95 -13.06
N SER A 216 7.71 -18.17 -13.76
CA SER A 216 6.88 -19.37 -13.64
C SER A 216 7.60 -20.63 -14.10
N ILE A 217 8.28 -20.55 -15.26
CA ILE A 217 9.05 -21.65 -15.84
C ILE A 217 10.25 -21.99 -14.96
N ILE A 218 10.95 -20.98 -14.46
CA ILE A 218 12.12 -21.14 -13.60
C ILE A 218 11.70 -21.75 -12.25
N LEU A 219 10.62 -21.27 -11.66
CA LEU A 219 10.12 -21.76 -10.37
C LEU A 219 9.66 -23.23 -10.45
N GLN A 220 9.04 -23.63 -11.55
CA GLN A 220 8.56 -25.00 -11.73
C GLN A 220 9.70 -25.97 -12.08
N SER A 221 10.64 -25.56 -12.94
CA SER A 221 11.74 -26.42 -13.40
C SER A 221 12.85 -26.60 -12.37
N TYR A 222 13.15 -25.56 -11.58
CA TYR A 222 14.29 -25.53 -10.65
C TYR A 222 13.87 -25.38 -9.18
N ARG A 223 12.64 -25.78 -8.83
CA ARG A 223 12.06 -25.61 -7.48
C ARG A 223 13.00 -26.02 -6.36
N ASN A 224 13.60 -27.21 -6.44
CA ASN A 224 14.45 -27.74 -5.39
C ASN A 224 15.76 -26.94 -5.24
N TYR A 225 16.36 -26.51 -6.35
CA TYR A 225 17.57 -25.69 -6.34
C TYR A 225 17.30 -24.28 -5.79
N LEU A 226 16.18 -23.67 -6.18
CA LEU A 226 15.76 -22.38 -5.65
C LEU A 226 15.48 -22.44 -4.15
N LEU A 227 14.78 -23.48 -3.69
CA LEU A 227 14.55 -23.70 -2.26
C LEU A 227 15.85 -23.89 -1.50
N GLY A 228 16.75 -24.75 -2.00
CA GLY A 228 18.07 -24.94 -1.40
C GLY A 228 18.88 -23.65 -1.33
N TYR A 229 18.86 -22.85 -2.39
CA TYR A 229 19.51 -21.55 -2.44
C TYR A 229 18.94 -20.58 -1.39
N VAL A 230 17.61 -20.38 -1.38
CA VAL A 230 16.94 -19.48 -0.43
C VAL A 230 17.17 -19.91 1.01
N LEU A 231 17.12 -21.22 1.30
CA LEU A 231 17.40 -21.74 2.63
C LEU A 231 18.86 -21.50 3.03
N LEU A 232 19.83 -21.80 2.15
CA LEU A 232 21.25 -21.64 2.45
C LEU A 232 21.61 -20.17 2.64
N THR A 233 21.32 -19.31 1.67
CA THR A 233 21.65 -17.88 1.76
C THR A 233 20.84 -17.20 2.85
N GLY A 234 19.59 -17.63 3.06
CA GLY A 234 18.77 -17.17 4.16
C GLY A 234 19.42 -17.52 5.50
N SER A 235 19.69 -18.79 5.78
CA SER A 235 20.32 -19.23 7.01
C SER A 235 21.65 -18.50 7.30
N ILE A 236 22.52 -18.34 6.29
CA ILE A 236 23.76 -17.56 6.43
C ILE A 236 23.45 -16.11 6.81
N SER A 237 22.51 -15.46 6.12
CA SER A 237 22.13 -14.07 6.42
C SER A 237 21.52 -13.92 7.82
N LEU A 238 20.73 -14.89 8.27
CA LEU A 238 20.15 -14.92 9.60
C LEU A 238 21.23 -15.06 10.68
N LEU A 239 22.20 -15.94 10.48
CA LEU A 239 23.34 -16.11 11.39
C LEU A 239 24.19 -14.83 11.48
N LEU A 240 24.46 -14.19 10.34
CA LEU A 240 25.17 -12.91 10.31
C LEU A 240 24.38 -11.84 11.06
N CYS A 241 23.09 -11.70 10.79
CA CYS A 241 22.26 -10.70 11.47
C CYS A 241 22.03 -11.01 12.96
N TYR A 242 22.01 -12.27 13.37
CA TYR A 242 22.01 -12.65 14.79
C TYR A 242 23.32 -12.22 15.47
N ARG A 243 24.46 -12.39 14.80
CA ARG A 243 25.78 -12.01 15.31
C ARG A 243 25.98 -10.49 15.38
N PHE A 244 25.57 -9.74 14.36
CA PHE A 244 25.71 -8.27 14.33
C PHE A 244 24.66 -7.58 15.22
N GLY A 245 23.49 -8.19 15.42
CA GLY A 245 22.42 -7.66 16.26
C GLY A 245 21.54 -6.61 15.57
N THR A 246 20.32 -6.44 16.06
CA THR A 246 19.35 -5.45 15.54
C THR A 246 19.61 -4.05 16.10
N PRO A 247 19.31 -2.97 15.35
CA PRO A 247 19.50 -1.60 15.82
C PRO A 247 18.62 -1.30 17.04
N LYS A 248 19.27 -1.03 18.19
CA LYS A 248 18.59 -0.72 19.47
C LYS A 248 18.31 0.78 19.66
N HIS A 249 19.00 1.64 18.93
CA HIS A 249 18.90 3.08 19.14
C HIS A 249 17.55 3.62 18.65
N PRO A 250 16.78 4.36 19.48
CA PRO A 250 15.42 4.80 19.13
C PRO A 250 15.38 5.73 17.91
N ARG A 251 16.40 6.59 17.74
CA ARG A 251 16.52 7.46 16.55
C ARG A 251 16.63 6.67 15.25
N THR A 252 17.37 5.56 15.24
CA THR A 252 17.51 4.70 14.06
C THR A 252 16.18 4.05 13.71
N GLN A 253 15.43 3.59 14.71
CA GLN A 253 14.10 3.03 14.50
C GLN A 253 13.10 4.07 13.95
N GLN A 254 13.20 5.33 14.39
CA GLN A 254 12.38 6.42 13.84
C GLN A 254 12.71 6.71 12.37
N ILE A 255 14.00 6.80 12.02
CA ILE A 255 14.44 7.00 10.62
C ILE A 255 13.91 5.87 9.73
N ILE A 256 14.01 4.62 10.18
CA ILE A 256 13.52 3.46 9.44
C ILE A 256 11.99 3.47 9.33
N GLY A 257 11.29 3.95 10.36
CA GLY A 257 9.86 4.23 10.29
C GLY A 257 9.50 5.23 9.19
N TRP A 258 10.21 6.35 9.09
CA TRP A 258 10.00 7.35 8.03
C TRP A 258 10.34 6.81 6.64
N LEU A 259 11.40 6.02 6.50
CA LEU A 259 11.73 5.36 5.23
C LEU A 259 10.63 4.39 4.80
N LEU A 260 10.07 3.63 5.75
CA LEU A 260 8.98 2.71 5.49
C LEU A 260 7.69 3.47 5.10
N GLN A 261 7.42 4.62 5.72
CA GLN A 261 6.33 5.51 5.30
C GLN A 261 6.56 6.07 3.89
N ALA A 262 7.77 6.55 3.58
CA ALA A 262 8.11 7.03 2.25
C ALA A 262 7.95 5.94 1.18
N LEU A 263 8.35 4.70 1.50
CA LEU A 263 8.13 3.54 0.65
C LEU A 263 6.64 3.23 0.47
N GLY A 264 5.86 3.28 1.55
CA GLY A 264 4.41 3.12 1.49
C GLY A 264 3.74 4.17 0.61
N CYS A 265 4.13 5.45 0.74
CA CYS A 265 3.64 6.54 -0.11
C CYS A 265 4.01 6.32 -1.58
N LEU A 266 5.24 5.87 -1.87
CA LEU A 266 5.65 5.54 -3.23
C LEU A 266 4.77 4.41 -3.82
N ILE A 267 4.50 3.36 -3.05
CA ILE A 267 3.63 2.25 -3.49
C ILE A 267 2.20 2.76 -3.74
N VAL A 268 1.66 3.60 -2.86
CA VAL A 268 0.33 4.21 -3.05
C VAL A 268 0.31 5.07 -4.31
N TYR A 269 1.33 5.90 -4.54
CA TYR A 269 1.42 6.73 -5.74
C TYR A 269 1.45 5.91 -7.03
N LEU A 270 2.17 4.78 -7.03
CA LEU A 270 2.27 3.89 -8.19
C LEU A 270 1.04 2.98 -8.39
N SER A 271 0.14 2.92 -7.41
CA SER A 271 -1.01 1.99 -7.44
C SER A 271 -2.04 2.35 -8.51
N SER A 272 -2.24 3.63 -8.83
CA SER A 272 -3.25 4.08 -9.79
C SER A 272 -2.71 5.12 -10.77
N TRP A 273 -3.35 5.20 -11.94
CA TRP A 273 -3.07 6.19 -12.98
C TRP A 273 -3.55 7.60 -12.60
N HIS A 274 -4.49 7.73 -11.67
CA HIS A 274 -4.96 9.04 -11.20
C HIS A 274 -4.00 9.64 -10.19
N THR A 275 -3.07 10.45 -10.68
CA THR A 275 -2.08 11.16 -9.85
C THR A 275 -2.75 12.00 -8.74
N HIS A 276 -3.79 12.77 -9.07
CA HIS A 276 -4.50 13.62 -8.11
C HIS A 276 -5.18 12.82 -6.99
N ALA A 277 -5.89 11.74 -7.35
CA ALA A 277 -6.59 10.93 -6.36
C ALA A 277 -5.61 10.20 -5.43
N CYS A 278 -4.50 9.69 -5.98
CA CYS A 278 -3.42 9.10 -5.18
C CYS A 278 -2.82 10.11 -4.20
N ILE A 279 -2.57 11.35 -4.65
CA ILE A 279 -2.06 12.42 -3.77
C ILE A 279 -3.03 12.72 -2.64
N ILE A 280 -4.34 12.84 -2.93
CA ILE A 280 -5.36 13.06 -1.90
C ILE A 280 -5.36 11.90 -0.89
N ILE A 281 -5.35 10.65 -1.37
CA ILE A 281 -5.31 9.47 -0.50
C ILE A 281 -4.04 9.45 0.35
N MET A 282 -2.87 9.79 -0.22
CA MET A 282 -1.62 9.89 0.54
C MET A 282 -1.70 10.94 1.64
N VAL A 283 -2.16 12.16 1.33
CA VAL A 283 -2.30 13.24 2.32
C VAL A 283 -3.28 12.85 3.41
N LEU A 284 -4.45 12.31 3.04
CA LEU A 284 -5.45 11.82 4.01
C LEU A 284 -4.87 10.71 4.90
N SER A 285 -4.07 9.80 4.35
CA SER A 285 -3.45 8.72 5.12
C SER A 285 -2.40 9.23 6.10
N ILE A 286 -1.60 10.21 5.70
CA ILE A 286 -0.60 10.85 6.58
C ILE A 286 -1.30 11.64 7.69
N LEU A 287 -2.32 12.45 7.34
CA LEU A 287 -3.11 13.18 8.32
C LEU A 287 -3.78 12.21 9.31
N ALA A 288 -4.42 11.16 8.79
CA ALA A 288 -5.04 10.13 9.62
C ALA A 288 -4.01 9.51 10.58
N TYR A 289 -2.81 9.17 10.10
CA TYR A 289 -1.74 8.60 10.93
C TYR A 289 -1.34 9.49 12.11
N TYR A 290 -1.10 10.79 11.88
CA TYR A 290 -0.69 11.71 12.95
C TYR A 290 -1.84 12.13 13.87
N PHE A 291 -3.08 12.17 13.36
CA PHE A 291 -4.26 12.61 14.12
C PHE A 291 -5.12 11.45 14.65
N THR A 292 -4.68 10.19 14.53
CA THR A 292 -5.48 9.00 14.84
C THR A 292 -6.09 9.04 16.24
N ASP A 293 -5.32 9.41 17.27
CA ASP A 293 -5.79 9.43 18.66
C ASP A 293 -6.87 10.50 18.90
N SER A 294 -6.70 11.67 18.28
CA SER A 294 -7.69 12.76 18.35
C SER A 294 -8.98 12.38 17.62
N LEU A 295 -8.87 11.79 16.43
CA LEU A 295 -10.02 11.32 15.64
C LEU A 295 -10.79 10.20 16.34
N LEU A 296 -10.09 9.24 16.95
CA LEU A 296 -10.72 8.16 17.71
C LEU A 296 -11.37 8.68 19.00
N TRP A 297 -10.75 9.65 19.68
CA TRP A 297 -11.35 10.30 20.84
C TRP A 297 -12.61 11.09 20.47
N TRP A 298 -12.57 11.89 19.41
CA TRP A 298 -13.73 12.61 18.87
C TRP A 298 -14.84 11.68 18.40
N SER A 299 -14.51 10.58 17.72
CA SER A 299 -15.47 9.57 17.29
C SER A 299 -16.13 8.88 18.49
N LYS A 300 -15.35 8.51 19.52
CA LYS A 300 -15.88 7.97 20.78
C LYS A 300 -16.74 8.98 21.52
N LEU A 301 -16.34 10.26 21.54
CA LEU A 301 -17.12 11.34 22.16
C LEU A 301 -18.45 11.53 21.43
N PHE A 302 -18.42 11.61 20.10
CA PHE A 302 -19.62 11.72 19.27
C PHE A 302 -20.55 10.52 19.44
N TYR A 303 -20.00 9.30 19.44
CA TYR A 303 -20.77 8.08 19.66
C TYR A 303 -21.36 8.04 21.07
N ARG A 304 -20.61 8.43 22.10
CA ARG A 304 -21.12 8.55 23.47
C ARG A 304 -22.22 9.59 23.56
N CYS A 305 -22.01 10.80 23.03
CA CYS A 305 -23.02 11.86 23.05
C CYS A 305 -24.30 11.48 22.29
N LYS A 306 -24.19 10.70 21.20
CA LYS A 306 -25.35 10.33 20.38
C LYS A 306 -26.07 9.07 20.86
N PHE A 307 -25.35 8.11 21.45
CA PHE A 307 -25.88 6.77 21.74
C PHE A 307 -26.00 6.45 23.24
N THR A 308 -25.35 7.22 24.13
CA THR A 308 -25.62 7.11 25.56
C THR A 308 -26.89 7.91 25.90
N ARG A 309 -27.88 7.24 26.49
CA ARG A 309 -29.05 7.94 27.03
C ARG A 309 -28.56 8.91 28.10
N PRO A 310 -29.00 10.18 28.10
CA PRO A 310 -28.66 11.10 29.18
C PRO A 310 -29.09 10.45 30.50
N ARG A 311 -28.17 10.36 31.46
CA ARG A 311 -28.49 9.84 32.79
C ARG A 311 -29.58 10.73 33.37
N ARG A 312 -30.77 10.18 33.57
CA ARG A 312 -31.87 10.88 34.23
C ARG A 312 -31.45 11.18 35.66
N LEU A 313 -31.54 12.44 36.08
CA LEU A 313 -31.36 12.80 37.48
C LEU A 313 -32.46 12.15 38.30
N LEU A 314 -32.09 11.63 39.46
CA LEU A 314 -33.01 10.99 40.39
C LEU A 314 -34.06 12.02 40.84
N THR A 315 -35.33 11.63 40.85
CA THR A 315 -36.38 12.50 41.38
C THR A 315 -36.26 12.61 42.89
N LYS A 316 -36.80 13.67 43.51
CA LYS A 316 -36.78 13.85 44.97
C LYS A 316 -37.36 12.62 45.70
N ARG A 317 -38.43 12.02 45.16
CA ARG A 317 -39.08 10.83 45.73
C ARG A 317 -38.16 9.61 45.68
N GLU A 318 -37.59 9.31 44.52
CA GLU A 318 -36.65 8.20 44.35
C GLU A 318 -35.40 8.38 45.24
N CYS A 319 -34.91 9.62 45.40
CA CYS A 319 -33.82 9.93 46.31
C CYS A 319 -34.18 9.64 47.76
N PHE A 320 -35.38 10.04 48.19
CA PHE A 320 -35.84 9.77 49.55
C PHE A 320 -36.02 8.26 49.80
N GLU A 321 -36.67 7.54 48.88
CA GLU A 321 -36.86 6.08 48.97
C GLU A 321 -35.51 5.34 49.03
N GLN A 322 -34.54 5.75 48.20
CA GLN A 322 -33.20 5.16 48.21
C GLN A 322 -32.44 5.51 49.50
N MET A 323 -32.56 6.74 49.99
CA MET A 323 -31.95 7.16 51.26
C MET A 323 -32.46 6.32 52.42
N VAL A 324 -33.77 6.10 52.54
CA VAL A 324 -34.36 5.28 53.61
C VAL A 324 -33.90 3.82 53.50
N THR A 325 -33.90 3.27 52.28
CA THR A 325 -33.50 1.87 52.03
C THR A 325 -32.02 1.64 52.33
N GLU A 326 -31.13 2.47 51.80
CA GLU A 326 -29.68 2.34 52.02
C GLU A 326 -29.31 2.63 53.48
N THR A 327 -29.96 3.60 54.13
CA THR A 327 -29.68 3.92 55.54
C THR A 327 -30.10 2.76 56.44
N SER A 328 -31.29 2.18 56.24
CA SER A 328 -31.73 1.02 57.02
C SER A 328 -30.82 -0.19 56.81
N GLN A 329 -30.42 -0.48 55.56
CA GLN A 329 -29.47 -1.56 55.27
C GLN A 329 -28.08 -1.30 55.88
N ALA A 330 -27.59 -0.07 55.83
CA ALA A 330 -26.30 0.30 56.40
C ALA A 330 -26.30 0.20 57.93
N LEU A 331 -27.40 0.59 58.60
CA LEU A 331 -27.55 0.44 60.05
C LEU A 331 -27.58 -1.02 60.49
N VAL A 332 -28.24 -1.90 59.74
CA VAL A 332 -28.22 -3.36 60.01
C VAL A 332 -26.82 -3.92 59.86
N LYS A 333 -26.13 -3.61 58.75
CA LYS A 333 -24.73 -4.02 58.52
C LYS A 333 -23.79 -3.49 59.60
N LEU A 334 -24.01 -2.25 60.06
CA LEU A 334 -23.24 -1.67 61.14
C LEU A 334 -23.43 -2.45 62.45
N ARG A 335 -24.68 -2.83 62.79
CA ARG A 335 -24.98 -3.63 63.98
C ARG A 335 -24.35 -5.02 63.91
N GLU A 336 -24.44 -5.69 62.77
CA GLU A 336 -23.78 -6.97 62.53
C GLU A 336 -22.25 -6.86 62.68
N HIS A 337 -21.65 -5.81 62.12
CA HIS A 337 -20.22 -5.59 62.22
C HIS A 337 -19.78 -5.33 63.67
N VAL A 338 -20.51 -4.52 64.42
CA VAL A 338 -20.19 -4.23 65.83
C VAL A 338 -20.26 -5.48 66.71
N ASN A 339 -21.19 -6.40 66.42
CA ASN A 339 -21.33 -7.67 67.13
C ASN A 339 -20.39 -8.77 66.61
N SER A 340 -19.65 -8.52 65.53
CA SER A 340 -18.67 -9.45 64.98
C SER A 340 -17.35 -9.42 65.76
N PRO A 341 -16.61 -10.55 65.84
CA PRO A 341 -15.33 -10.62 66.54
C PRO A 341 -14.22 -9.76 65.89
N ASP A 342 -14.43 -9.28 64.66
CA ASP A 342 -13.48 -8.45 63.91
C ASP A 342 -13.50 -6.96 64.34
N CYS A 343 -14.51 -6.55 65.12
CA CYS A 343 -14.67 -5.17 65.54
C CYS A 343 -13.84 -4.83 66.78
N LYS A 344 -13.07 -3.74 66.72
CA LYS A 344 -12.32 -3.18 67.87
C LYS A 344 -13.25 -2.37 68.78
N GLY A 345 -14.22 -3.03 69.40
CA GLY A 345 -15.29 -2.39 70.20
C GLY A 345 -14.78 -1.40 71.25
N TRP A 346 -13.75 -1.75 72.03
CA TRP A 346 -13.20 -0.87 73.07
C TRP A 346 -12.59 0.42 72.54
N HIS A 347 -11.87 0.35 71.42
CA HIS A 347 -11.30 1.54 70.78
C HIS A 347 -12.42 2.48 70.29
N LEU A 348 -13.46 1.93 69.66
CA LEU A 348 -14.61 2.70 69.20
C LEU A 348 -15.32 3.41 70.34
N MET A 349 -15.56 2.73 71.46
CA MET A 349 -16.23 3.32 72.63
C MET A 349 -15.47 4.51 73.22
N THR A 350 -14.14 4.54 73.12
CA THR A 350 -13.33 5.69 73.59
C THR A 350 -13.36 6.89 72.63
N THR A 351 -13.70 6.68 71.36
CA THR A 351 -13.72 7.74 70.33
C THR A 351 -15.09 8.40 70.23
N LEU A 352 -16.16 7.70 70.60
CA LEU A 352 -17.53 8.16 70.46
C LEU A 352 -17.89 9.21 71.53
N ARG A 353 -18.64 10.24 71.10
CA ARG A 353 -19.11 11.31 71.99
C ARG A 353 -20.10 10.80 73.05
N ASN A 354 -20.95 9.83 72.69
CA ASN A 354 -21.96 9.23 73.56
C ASN A 354 -21.89 7.68 73.47
N PRO A 355 -20.99 7.03 74.21
CA PRO A 355 -20.78 5.59 74.11
C PRO A 355 -21.97 4.75 74.63
N SER A 356 -22.69 5.26 75.64
CA SER A 356 -23.87 4.60 76.20
C SER A 356 -25.00 4.46 75.18
N ARG A 357 -25.29 5.54 74.43
CA ARG A 357 -26.27 5.54 73.33
C ARG A 357 -25.91 4.52 72.25
N PHE A 358 -24.63 4.46 71.88
CA PHE A 358 -24.17 3.52 70.86
C PHE A 358 -24.24 2.06 71.32
N ALA A 359 -23.98 1.79 72.60
CA ALA A 359 -24.13 0.46 73.18
C ALA A 359 -25.60 -0.02 73.19
N GLY A 360 -26.56 0.87 73.48
CA GLY A 360 -27.99 0.58 73.34
C GLY A 360 -28.35 0.21 71.89
N PHE A 361 -27.89 1.02 70.92
CA PHE A 361 -28.08 0.75 69.50
C PHE A 361 -27.52 -0.61 69.05
N ALA A 362 -26.34 -1.02 69.55
CA ALA A 362 -25.74 -2.32 69.24
C ALA A 362 -26.59 -3.50 69.76
N THR A 363 -27.29 -3.29 70.88
CA THR A 363 -28.13 -4.29 71.56
C THR A 363 -29.51 -4.44 70.91
N GLY A 364 -30.01 -3.39 70.25
CA GLY A 364 -31.29 -3.45 69.54
C GLY A 364 -32.04 -2.13 69.45
N ASP A 365 -31.69 -1.15 70.28
CA ASP A 365 -32.41 0.11 70.40
C ASP A 365 -32.38 0.94 69.09
N PRO A 366 -33.37 1.81 68.86
CA PRO A 366 -33.37 2.72 67.72
C PRO A 366 -32.16 3.67 67.77
N HIS A 367 -31.67 4.05 66.59
CA HIS A 367 -30.51 4.93 66.44
C HIS A 367 -30.82 6.41 66.75
N LEU A 368 -32.10 6.80 66.72
CA LEU A 368 -32.61 8.14 67.04
C LEU A 368 -33.54 8.06 68.24
N TYR A 369 -33.55 9.11 69.07
CA TYR A 369 -34.53 9.28 70.14
C TYR A 369 -35.77 9.99 69.61
N ASP A 370 -36.92 9.74 70.23
CA ASP A 370 -38.20 10.35 69.83
C ASP A 370 -38.14 11.89 69.89
N GLU A 371 -37.44 12.46 70.88
CA GLU A 371 -37.20 13.91 71.01
C GLU A 371 -36.46 14.49 69.78
N GLU A 372 -35.47 13.78 69.24
CA GLU A 372 -34.71 14.23 68.06
C GLU A 372 -35.56 14.17 66.78
N ILE A 373 -36.45 13.19 66.70
CA ILE A 373 -37.40 13.06 65.59
C ILE A 373 -38.42 14.19 65.65
N GLU A 374 -38.94 14.50 66.84
CA GLU A 374 -39.87 15.63 67.05
C GLU A 374 -39.23 16.99 66.78
N ASP A 375 -37.99 17.20 67.21
CA ASP A 375 -37.23 18.41 66.91
C ASP A 375 -36.99 18.57 65.41
N TYR A 376 -36.65 17.47 64.72
CA TYR A 376 -36.47 17.48 63.27
C TYR A 376 -37.78 17.75 62.52
N SER A 377 -38.91 17.15 62.94
CA SER A 377 -40.22 17.43 62.33
C SER A 377 -40.62 18.88 62.54
N ARG A 378 -40.43 19.43 63.76
CA ARG A 378 -40.70 20.85 64.05
C ARG A 378 -39.84 21.79 63.19
N ALA A 379 -38.61 21.41 62.88
CA ALA A 379 -37.71 22.19 62.03
C ALA A 379 -38.03 22.10 60.52
N ILE A 380 -38.75 21.07 60.06
CA ILE A 380 -39.23 20.97 58.68
C ILE A 380 -40.51 21.78 58.47
N ASP A 381 -41.36 21.86 59.50
CA ASP A 381 -42.65 22.54 59.45
C ASP A 381 -42.55 24.08 59.57
N GLN A 382 -41.39 24.60 60.00
CA GLN A 382 -41.02 26.02 59.97
C GLN A 382 -40.36 26.40 58.65
#